data_AF-A0AA36EYR1-F1
#
_entry.id   AF-A0AA36EYR1-F1
#
_cell.length_a   1.000
_cell.length_b   1.000
_cell.length_c   1.000
_cell.angle_alpha   90.00
_cell.angle_beta   90.00
_cell.angle_gamma   90.00
#
_symmetry.space_group_name_H-M   'P 1'
#
loop_
_entity.id
_entity.type
_entity.pdbx_description
1 polymer ?
#
loop_
_entity_poly.entity_id
_entity_poly.type
_entity_poly.pdbx_seq_one_letter_code
_entity_poly.pdbx_strand_id
1 'polypeptide(L)'
;MLAAGIPCCQRWSRCHREPAFPTVMGRASSSVRNMFLCWVFLLLASLCTLVQNVAIPTDEQRLMQELLADYDPASRPVYNASHTVVVKFGITLTQLSDMVLDFHADYSFERRRHRRHHIEHRRTPDEQRLLSRLLANYDTASRPVYNASHAVVVKFGFTLTQIADMDEVNQVLTTNVWIEQEWNDERLRWKPEDYNGLEKVRIPCEKIWLPDIVLYNSADDFTTGYMQSKAMVSSDGTVFWPPPAKLRSSCKIDITYFPFDDQMCKMKFGSWIYDGFQVDVTNRSADVDLTNYVYSGEWDLLNIKVIRNEVRYTCCKEHYPDVTFTIVIRRRTLYYLFNIIFPCLWLTILSLLGFWLPPDSGEKITLGITVLLAFSVFMLLIAENMPATSEFVPLIGIYLTVTMGMTSLSIILTVFVLQLHHVGPQQKPVARWLKLLSFNFLARLVCISTHGRREPWRRYALTDDIPKEDMCLTTYVDSTCPSDPANCNGTLAPSNALTTDKSGGSTSHGHGGEKITRHLKILVSRQEADDHEEVVLEWQLVALVMDRFLFWIFLIGSFLSSLVILVIEPLRKPDVNLNANS
;
A
#
# COMPACT_ATOMS: atom_id res chain seq x y z
N MET A 1 -52.02 -9.29 2.32
CA MET A 1 -52.96 -10.32 2.81
C MET A 1 -52.19 -11.22 3.78
N LEU A 2 -52.82 -11.60 4.92
CA LEU A 2 -52.59 -12.75 5.82
C LEU A 2 -51.13 -13.27 6.01
N ALA A 3 -50.47 -13.18 7.19
CA ALA A 3 -50.70 -13.82 8.51
C ALA A 3 -49.98 -15.20 8.66
N ALA A 4 -49.35 -15.65 9.77
CA ALA A 4 -49.11 -15.07 11.13
C ALA A 4 -47.97 -15.79 11.93
N GLY A 5 -47.32 -15.08 12.89
CA GLY A 5 -46.91 -15.55 14.26
C GLY A 5 -45.49 -16.13 14.53
N ILE A 6 -44.73 -15.90 15.64
CA ILE A 6 -44.79 -15.08 16.89
C ILE A 6 -45.82 -15.56 17.96
N PRO A 7 -45.54 -15.69 19.30
CA PRO A 7 -44.55 -15.01 20.22
C PRO A 7 -43.54 -15.97 20.97
N CYS A 8 -42.49 -15.58 21.72
CA CYS A 8 -42.23 -14.61 22.84
C CYS A 8 -42.77 -15.07 24.24
N CYS A 9 -42.25 -14.72 25.43
CA CYS A 9 -41.12 -13.83 25.84
C CYS A 9 -40.59 -14.08 27.29
N GLN A 10 -39.45 -13.43 27.59
CA GLN A 10 -38.94 -12.78 28.84
C GLN A 10 -39.74 -12.87 30.18
N ARG A 11 -39.16 -13.00 31.40
CA ARG A 11 -38.00 -12.36 32.13
C ARG A 11 -38.43 -11.15 33.01
N TRP A 12 -37.82 -11.04 34.22
CA TRP A 12 -37.91 -9.95 35.24
C TRP A 12 -39.23 -9.84 36.06
N SER A 13 -39.28 -9.27 37.27
CA SER A 13 -38.26 -8.99 38.33
C SER A 13 -38.97 -8.41 39.59
N ARG A 14 -38.35 -8.53 40.79
CA ARG A 14 -38.62 -7.75 42.05
C ARG A 14 -40.06 -7.70 42.60
N CYS A 15 -40.26 -8.13 43.87
CA CYS A 15 -40.39 -7.23 45.04
C CYS A 15 -40.89 -7.92 46.34
N HIS A 16 -40.39 -7.41 47.47
CA HIS A 16 -41.01 -7.33 48.81
C HIS A 16 -41.40 -8.58 49.67
N ARG A 17 -40.69 -8.66 50.81
CA ARG A 17 -41.16 -8.88 52.21
C ARG A 17 -42.02 -10.10 52.58
N GLU A 18 -41.41 -10.94 53.43
CA GLU A 18 -41.87 -11.39 54.77
C GLU A 18 -43.14 -10.75 55.40
N PRO A 19 -43.71 -11.34 56.49
CA PRO A 19 -43.77 -12.77 56.89
C PRO A 19 -45.17 -13.20 57.39
N ALA A 20 -45.41 -14.50 57.64
CA ALA A 20 -46.35 -14.97 58.69
C ALA A 20 -46.33 -16.51 58.90
N PHE A 21 -45.90 -16.94 60.08
CA PHE A 21 -46.45 -18.11 60.80
C PHE A 21 -47.92 -17.77 61.24
N PRO A 22 -48.84 -18.72 61.62
CA PRO A 22 -48.49 -19.86 62.48
C PRO A 22 -49.35 -21.17 62.44
N THR A 23 -48.71 -22.26 62.93
CA THR A 23 -49.20 -23.33 63.86
C THR A 23 -50.56 -24.07 63.76
N VAL A 24 -50.52 -25.29 64.34
CA VAL A 24 -51.62 -26.19 64.81
C VAL A 24 -52.24 -27.07 63.70
N MET A 25 -51.89 -28.34 63.49
CA MET A 25 -51.73 -29.55 64.35
C MET A 25 -53.01 -30.42 64.40
N GLY A 26 -52.93 -31.63 63.80
CA GLY A 26 -53.89 -32.73 63.97
C GLY A 26 -55.11 -32.68 63.03
N ARG A 27 -55.60 -33.79 62.46
CA ARG A 27 -55.20 -35.21 62.57
C ARG A 27 -55.57 -35.99 61.28
N ALA A 28 -54.97 -37.16 61.14
CA ALA A 28 -55.15 -38.25 60.16
C ALA A 28 -56.54 -38.37 59.46
N SER A 29 -56.69 -38.96 58.26
CA SER A 29 -55.95 -40.13 57.76
C SER A 29 -56.07 -40.33 56.23
N SER A 30 -55.00 -40.07 55.47
CA SER A 30 -54.83 -40.54 54.08
C SER A 30 -53.37 -40.54 53.58
N SER A 31 -52.43 -39.95 54.33
CA SER A 31 -51.09 -39.60 53.84
C SER A 31 -50.02 -40.72 53.91
N VAL A 32 -50.29 -41.84 54.59
CA VAL A 32 -49.26 -42.90 54.76
C VAL A 32 -48.95 -43.63 53.45
N ARG A 33 -49.97 -43.89 52.60
CA ARG A 33 -49.78 -44.63 51.33
C ARG A 33 -48.99 -43.85 50.30
N ASN A 34 -49.19 -42.52 50.23
CA ASN A 34 -48.45 -41.65 49.31
C ASN A 34 -47.03 -41.36 49.82
N MET A 35 -46.80 -41.30 51.13
CA MET A 35 -45.46 -41.08 51.69
C MET A 35 -44.55 -42.31 51.48
N PHE A 36 -45.09 -43.53 51.57
CA PHE A 36 -44.35 -44.76 51.24
C PHE A 36 -43.96 -44.81 49.75
N LEU A 37 -44.88 -44.46 48.84
CA LEU A 37 -44.59 -44.38 47.40
C LEU A 37 -43.53 -43.32 47.08
N CYS A 38 -43.58 -42.16 47.76
CA CYS A 38 -42.60 -41.08 47.56
C CYS A 38 -41.21 -41.45 48.10
N TRP A 39 -41.12 -42.11 49.27
CA TRP A 39 -39.85 -42.63 49.79
C TRP A 39 -39.26 -43.75 48.92
N VAL A 40 -40.08 -44.65 48.39
CA VAL A 40 -39.64 -45.67 47.44
C VAL A 40 -39.13 -45.04 46.13
N PHE A 41 -39.82 -44.01 45.61
CA PHE A 41 -39.34 -43.27 44.43
C PHE A 41 -38.03 -42.52 44.68
N LEU A 42 -37.86 -41.89 45.85
CA LEU A 42 -36.62 -41.18 46.21
C LEU A 42 -35.45 -42.14 46.47
N LEU A 43 -35.70 -43.31 47.08
CA LEU A 43 -34.69 -44.36 47.20
C LEU A 43 -34.31 -44.95 45.83
N LEU A 44 -35.28 -45.21 44.94
CA LEU A 44 -35.01 -45.68 43.58
C LEU A 44 -34.28 -44.63 42.74
N ALA A 45 -34.61 -43.34 42.87
CA ALA A 45 -33.89 -42.26 42.21
C ALA A 45 -32.45 -42.08 42.75
N SER A 46 -32.25 -42.23 44.06
CA SER A 46 -30.94 -42.20 44.70
C SER A 46 -30.07 -43.40 44.29
N LEU A 47 -30.65 -44.61 44.24
CA LEU A 47 -29.96 -45.78 43.70
C LEU A 47 -29.68 -45.67 42.19
N CYS A 48 -30.58 -45.11 41.39
CA CYS A 48 -30.29 -44.83 39.97
C CYS A 48 -29.12 -43.86 39.80
N THR A 49 -29.07 -42.77 40.56
CA THR A 49 -27.98 -41.78 40.47
C THR A 49 -26.64 -42.29 41.02
N LEU A 50 -26.65 -43.21 42.01
CA LEU A 50 -25.44 -43.91 42.46
C LEU A 50 -24.96 -44.99 41.47
N VAL A 51 -25.87 -45.65 40.74
CA VAL A 51 -25.51 -46.67 39.73
C VAL A 51 -25.07 -46.06 38.40
N GLN A 52 -25.52 -44.83 38.06
CA GLN A 52 -25.17 -44.17 36.79
C GLN A 52 -23.74 -43.61 36.70
N ASN A 53 -22.95 -43.62 37.78
CA ASN A 53 -21.55 -43.16 37.76
C ASN A 53 -20.51 -44.29 37.67
N VAL A 54 -20.92 -45.53 37.42
CA VAL A 54 -20.03 -46.57 36.89
C VAL A 54 -20.39 -46.81 35.43
N ALA A 55 -19.91 -45.91 34.57
CA ALA A 55 -19.87 -46.17 33.13
C ALA A 55 -18.91 -47.33 32.87
N ILE A 56 -19.45 -48.55 32.81
CA ILE A 56 -18.71 -49.71 32.33
C ILE A 56 -18.33 -49.39 30.88
N PRO A 57 -17.04 -49.26 30.53
CA PRO A 57 -16.66 -48.95 29.16
C PRO A 57 -17.18 -50.06 28.26
N THR A 58 -17.81 -49.66 27.15
CA THR A 58 -18.21 -50.61 26.11
C THR A 58 -17.00 -51.41 25.63
N ASP A 59 -17.19 -52.64 25.13
CA ASP A 59 -16.06 -53.48 24.70
C ASP A 59 -15.18 -52.76 23.66
N GLU A 60 -15.74 -51.86 22.85
CA GLU A 60 -15.00 -50.98 21.93
C GLU A 60 -14.16 -49.91 22.65
N GLN A 61 -14.72 -49.23 23.65
CA GLN A 61 -13.97 -48.26 24.46
C GLN A 61 -12.88 -48.94 25.29
N ARG A 62 -13.17 -50.14 25.82
CA ARG A 62 -12.23 -50.95 26.57
C ARG A 62 -11.10 -51.45 25.66
N LEU A 63 -11.43 -51.97 24.48
CA LEU A 63 -10.46 -52.36 23.46
C LEU A 63 -9.62 -51.16 23.00
N MET A 64 -10.24 -50.00 22.74
CA MET A 64 -9.52 -48.78 22.37
C MET A 64 -8.57 -48.33 23.49
N GLN A 65 -9.00 -48.41 24.75
CA GLN A 65 -8.16 -48.05 25.89
C GLN A 65 -7.05 -49.08 26.15
N GLU A 66 -7.28 -50.38 25.91
CA GLU A 66 -6.24 -51.44 25.93
C GLU A 66 -5.25 -51.33 24.75
N LEU A 67 -5.70 -50.89 23.57
CA LEU A 67 -4.86 -50.64 22.40
C LEU A 67 -4.02 -49.36 22.54
N LEU A 68 -4.56 -48.33 23.19
CA LEU A 68 -3.87 -47.06 23.43
C LEU A 68 -3.02 -47.05 24.71
N ALA A 69 -3.22 -48.00 25.64
CA ALA A 69 -2.52 -48.04 26.93
C ALA A 69 -0.99 -48.00 26.84
N ASP A 70 -0.41 -48.63 25.81
CA ASP A 70 1.04 -48.69 25.57
C ASP A 70 1.46 -47.98 24.26
N TYR A 71 0.55 -47.22 23.63
CA TYR A 71 0.81 -46.52 22.37
C TYR A 71 1.58 -45.22 22.63
N ASP A 72 2.87 -45.21 22.30
CA ASP A 72 3.68 -43.99 22.34
C ASP A 72 3.67 -43.26 20.97
N PRO A 73 2.99 -42.11 20.83
CA PRO A 73 2.97 -41.32 19.59
C PRO A 73 4.35 -40.71 19.22
N ALA A 74 5.35 -40.78 20.10
CA ALA A 74 6.73 -40.48 19.73
C ALA A 74 7.32 -41.55 18.80
N SER A 75 6.95 -42.82 18.97
CA SER A 75 7.50 -43.98 18.24
C SER A 75 6.86 -44.23 16.87
N ARG A 76 7.55 -44.97 15.99
CA ARG A 76 6.96 -45.44 14.71
C ARG A 76 6.14 -46.72 14.93
N PRO A 77 4.97 -46.89 14.26
CA PRO A 77 4.10 -48.06 14.42
C PRO A 77 4.61 -49.30 13.66
N VAL A 78 5.88 -49.68 13.86
CA VAL A 78 6.52 -50.80 13.15
C VAL A 78 7.51 -51.54 14.04
N TYR A 79 7.46 -52.87 14.01
CA TYR A 79 8.32 -53.74 14.83
C TYR A 79 9.78 -53.83 14.36
N ASN A 80 10.07 -53.49 13.09
CA ASN A 80 11.40 -53.55 12.51
C ASN A 80 11.74 -52.18 11.89
N ALA A 81 12.91 -51.63 12.24
CA ALA A 81 13.34 -50.29 11.82
C ALA A 81 13.47 -50.12 10.30
N SER A 82 13.74 -51.21 9.58
CA SER A 82 13.89 -51.28 8.12
C SER A 82 12.58 -51.25 7.33
N HIS A 83 11.43 -51.45 7.99
CA HIS A 83 10.12 -51.47 7.34
C HIS A 83 9.54 -50.06 7.21
N THR A 84 9.11 -49.69 6.00
CA THR A 84 8.51 -48.37 5.70
C THR A 84 7.04 -48.30 6.14
N VAL A 85 6.65 -47.23 6.84
CA VAL A 85 5.23 -46.88 7.06
C VAL A 85 4.66 -46.30 5.76
N VAL A 86 3.72 -47.01 5.13
CA VAL A 86 3.05 -46.52 3.92
C VAL A 86 1.82 -45.69 4.29
N VAL A 87 1.95 -44.37 4.28
CA VAL A 87 0.81 -43.45 4.40
C VAL A 87 0.22 -43.22 3.00
N LYS A 88 -0.96 -43.78 2.74
CA LYS A 88 -1.67 -43.56 1.47
C LYS A 88 -2.51 -42.29 1.56
N PHE A 89 -2.06 -41.22 0.93
CA PHE A 89 -2.85 -40.01 0.75
C PHE A 89 -3.81 -40.17 -0.43
N GLY A 90 -5.11 -40.13 -0.15
CA GLY A 90 -6.16 -40.06 -1.17
C GLY A 90 -6.78 -38.67 -1.17
N ILE A 91 -6.30 -37.77 -2.04
CA ILE A 91 -6.97 -36.49 -2.30
C ILE A 91 -7.98 -36.74 -3.43
N THR A 92 -9.21 -37.06 -3.06
CA THR A 92 -10.32 -37.07 -4.03
C THR A 92 -10.73 -35.63 -4.34
N LEU A 93 -10.72 -35.26 -5.62
CA LEU A 93 -10.99 -33.91 -6.14
C LEU A 93 -12.44 -33.41 -5.90
N THR A 94 -13.24 -34.15 -5.13
CA THR A 94 -14.65 -33.96 -4.82
C THR A 94 -14.89 -33.28 -3.45
N GLN A 95 -13.88 -32.63 -2.86
CA GLN A 95 -14.01 -31.93 -1.57
C GLN A 95 -14.07 -30.39 -1.67
N LEU A 96 -14.25 -29.83 -2.88
CA LEU A 96 -14.39 -28.38 -3.09
C LEU A 96 -15.70 -27.92 -3.75
N SER A 97 -16.62 -28.85 -4.05
CA SER A 97 -18.03 -28.54 -4.35
C SER A 97 -18.94 -29.60 -3.72
N ASP A 98 -20.21 -29.21 -3.52
CA ASP A 98 -21.34 -30.10 -3.22
C ASP A 98 -21.46 -30.63 -1.77
N MET A 99 -21.81 -29.69 -0.88
CA MET A 99 -22.72 -29.99 0.24
C MET A 99 -24.15 -30.18 -0.30
N VAL A 100 -24.44 -31.29 -1.01
CA VAL A 100 -25.81 -31.79 -1.30
C VAL A 100 -25.79 -33.27 -1.70
N LEU A 101 -26.55 -34.07 -0.93
CA LEU A 101 -27.12 -35.41 -1.19
C LEU A 101 -26.27 -36.60 -1.70
N ASP A 102 -26.54 -37.72 -1.03
CA ASP A 102 -26.30 -39.13 -1.37
C ASP A 102 -24.86 -39.66 -1.50
N PHE A 103 -24.53 -40.64 -0.66
CA PHE A 103 -24.45 -42.02 -1.17
C PHE A 103 -24.73 -43.08 -0.08
N HIS A 104 -25.20 -44.25 -0.53
CA HIS A 104 -25.60 -45.38 0.31
C HIS A 104 -24.47 -45.92 1.19
N ALA A 105 -24.80 -46.27 2.44
CA ALA A 105 -23.98 -47.13 3.28
C ALA A 105 -24.29 -48.61 2.98
N ASP A 106 -23.29 -49.37 2.57
CA ASP A 106 -23.35 -50.84 2.48
C ASP A 106 -22.45 -51.44 3.58
N TYR A 107 -23.05 -52.17 4.52
CA TYR A 107 -22.38 -52.69 5.72
C TYR A 107 -22.46 -54.23 5.75
N SER A 108 -21.49 -54.89 5.12
CA SER A 108 -21.35 -56.34 5.17
C SER A 108 -20.71 -56.80 6.50
N PHE A 109 -21.54 -57.29 7.43
CA PHE A 109 -21.11 -57.75 8.76
C PHE A 109 -20.53 -59.18 8.74
N GLU A 110 -19.20 -59.32 8.58
CA GLU A 110 -18.51 -60.61 8.78
C GLU A 110 -18.23 -60.90 10.27
N ARG A 111 -18.97 -61.84 10.85
CA ARG A 111 -18.61 -62.44 12.15
C ARG A 111 -17.32 -63.27 12.05
N ARG A 112 -16.17 -62.66 12.33
CA ARG A 112 -14.94 -63.42 12.60
C ARG A 112 -14.98 -64.02 14.01
N ARG A 113 -15.00 -65.36 14.06
CA ARG A 113 -15.01 -66.15 15.31
C ARG A 113 -13.82 -65.77 16.20
N HIS A 114 -14.05 -65.67 17.52
CA HIS A 114 -12.99 -65.62 18.52
C HIS A 114 -11.96 -66.74 18.28
N ARG A 115 -10.75 -66.39 17.83
CA ARG A 115 -9.57 -67.19 18.13
C ARG A 115 -9.14 -66.85 19.55
N ARG A 116 -8.80 -67.89 20.32
CA ARG A 116 -8.21 -67.72 21.65
C ARG A 116 -6.92 -66.91 21.49
N HIS A 117 -6.75 -65.85 22.28
CA HIS A 117 -5.46 -65.17 22.37
C HIS A 117 -4.43 -66.17 22.91
N HIS A 118 -3.46 -66.54 22.07
CA HIS A 118 -2.15 -66.85 22.61
C HIS A 118 -1.60 -65.57 23.21
N ILE A 119 -1.08 -65.66 24.43
CA ILE A 119 -0.26 -64.60 25.01
C ILE A 119 1.10 -64.70 24.29
N GLU A 120 1.22 -64.03 23.14
CA GLU A 120 2.53 -63.66 22.64
C GLU A 120 3.14 -62.69 23.65
N HIS A 121 4.39 -62.94 24.05
CA HIS A 121 5.16 -61.95 24.81
C HIS A 121 5.16 -60.63 24.02
N ARG A 122 4.55 -59.58 24.58
CA ARG A 122 4.50 -58.23 24.00
C ARG A 122 5.92 -57.79 23.60
N ARG A 123 6.22 -57.85 22.30
CA ARG A 123 7.45 -57.31 21.73
C ARG A 123 7.27 -55.81 21.57
N THR A 124 7.83 -55.02 22.48
CA THR A 124 7.96 -53.57 22.27
C THR A 124 8.85 -53.32 21.05
N PRO A 125 8.52 -52.37 20.16
CA PRO A 125 9.39 -51.96 19.07
C PRO A 125 10.76 -51.53 19.57
N ASP A 126 11.83 -51.84 18.82
CA ASP A 126 13.20 -51.47 19.19
C ASP A 126 13.38 -49.97 19.38
N GLU A 127 12.66 -49.15 18.62
CA GLU A 127 12.65 -47.69 18.76
C GLU A 127 12.03 -47.22 20.08
N GLN A 128 10.95 -47.88 20.56
CA GLN A 128 10.34 -47.60 21.86
C GLN A 128 11.25 -48.10 23.02
N ARG A 129 11.91 -49.25 22.83
CA ARG A 129 12.90 -49.82 23.76
C ARG A 129 14.17 -48.96 23.87
N LEU A 130 14.58 -48.31 22.79
CA LEU A 130 15.66 -47.32 22.81
C LEU A 130 15.22 -46.01 23.47
N LEU A 131 14.09 -45.45 23.03
CA LEU A 131 13.59 -44.16 23.51
C LEU A 131 13.37 -44.16 25.03
N SER A 132 12.74 -45.22 25.56
CA SER A 132 12.54 -45.41 27.00
C SER A 132 13.85 -45.51 27.77
N ARG A 133 14.90 -46.14 27.22
CA ARG A 133 16.24 -46.18 27.84
C ARG A 133 16.93 -44.81 27.83
N LEU A 134 16.91 -44.11 26.70
CA LEU A 134 17.58 -42.82 26.55
C LEU A 134 16.95 -41.74 27.44
N LEU A 135 15.61 -41.72 27.54
CA LEU A 135 14.87 -40.67 28.24
C LEU A 135 14.60 -40.96 29.73
N ALA A 136 14.84 -42.17 30.24
CA ALA A 136 14.49 -42.55 31.62
C ALA A 136 15.07 -41.63 32.71
N ASN A 137 16.30 -41.15 32.52
CA ASN A 137 17.01 -40.25 33.43
C ASN A 137 17.55 -39.00 32.70
N TYR A 138 16.90 -38.60 31.61
CA TYR A 138 17.35 -37.44 30.83
C TYR A 138 16.73 -36.16 31.39
N ASP A 139 17.59 -35.26 31.88
CA ASP A 139 17.20 -33.90 32.25
C ASP A 139 17.34 -32.97 31.04
N THR A 140 16.25 -32.29 30.69
CA THR A 140 16.19 -31.32 29.57
C THR A 140 16.68 -29.92 29.95
N ALA A 141 16.83 -29.60 31.24
CA ALA A 141 17.26 -28.28 31.69
C ALA A 141 18.78 -28.09 31.64
N SER A 142 19.56 -29.15 31.86
CA SER A 142 21.03 -29.09 31.84
C SER A 142 21.64 -29.30 30.45
N ARG A 143 22.67 -28.51 30.11
CA ARG A 143 23.46 -28.65 28.87
C ARG A 143 23.96 -30.11 28.70
N PRO A 144 23.95 -30.67 27.48
CA PRO A 144 24.20 -32.10 27.22
C PRO A 144 25.69 -32.49 27.20
N VAL A 145 26.44 -32.00 28.19
CA VAL A 145 27.86 -32.33 28.44
C VAL A 145 28.01 -33.04 29.78
N TYR A 146 28.95 -33.98 29.88
CA TYR A 146 29.35 -34.59 31.15
C TYR A 146 30.28 -33.67 31.95
N ASN A 147 31.13 -32.89 31.28
CA ASN A 147 32.00 -31.90 31.90
C ASN A 147 31.41 -30.49 31.71
N ALA A 148 31.06 -29.82 32.82
CA ALA A 148 30.47 -28.47 32.79
C ALA A 148 31.40 -27.41 32.15
N SER A 149 32.72 -27.65 32.13
CA SER A 149 33.71 -26.78 31.48
C SER A 149 33.77 -26.92 29.94
N HIS A 150 33.07 -27.89 29.35
CA HIS A 150 32.99 -28.02 27.89
C HIS A 150 31.87 -27.12 27.34
N ALA A 151 32.13 -26.46 26.21
CA ALA A 151 31.12 -25.74 25.44
C ALA A 151 30.30 -26.73 24.59
N VAL A 152 29.01 -26.46 24.42
CA VAL A 152 28.19 -27.13 23.40
C VAL A 152 28.37 -26.37 22.09
N VAL A 153 29.00 -27.00 21.09
CA VAL A 153 29.11 -26.40 19.75
C VAL A 153 27.79 -26.63 19.01
N VAL A 154 27.10 -25.54 18.68
CA VAL A 154 25.87 -25.53 17.90
C VAL A 154 26.21 -25.01 16.50
N LYS A 155 26.15 -25.88 15.50
CA LYS A 155 26.22 -25.44 14.10
C LYS A 155 24.85 -24.96 13.69
N PHE A 156 24.78 -23.71 13.26
CA PHE A 156 23.57 -23.03 12.82
C PHE A 156 23.61 -22.83 11.30
N GLY A 157 22.63 -23.38 10.61
CA GLY A 157 22.34 -23.15 9.20
C GLY A 157 21.00 -22.44 9.03
N PHE A 158 20.82 -21.86 7.85
CA PHE A 158 19.65 -21.06 7.49
C PHE A 158 19.32 -21.36 6.04
N THR A 159 18.08 -21.74 5.77
CA THR A 159 17.60 -22.08 4.43
C THR A 159 16.36 -21.24 4.14
N LEU A 160 16.48 -20.27 3.22
CA LEU A 160 15.41 -19.33 2.91
C LEU A 160 14.44 -19.96 1.91
N THR A 161 13.18 -20.18 2.32
CA THR A 161 12.16 -20.73 1.42
C THR A 161 11.38 -19.64 0.71
N GLN A 162 11.11 -18.51 1.39
CA GLN A 162 10.35 -17.39 0.80
C GLN A 162 10.62 -16.08 1.54
N ILE A 163 10.72 -14.96 0.80
CA ILE A 163 10.47 -13.62 1.35
C ILE A 163 8.96 -13.43 1.31
N ALA A 164 8.32 -13.43 2.48
CA ALA A 164 6.87 -13.46 2.59
C ALA A 164 6.26 -12.06 2.49
N ASP A 165 6.90 -11.07 3.11
CA ASP A 165 6.43 -9.68 3.15
C ASP A 165 7.56 -8.73 3.57
N MET A 166 7.48 -7.46 3.15
CA MET A 166 8.39 -6.39 3.55
C MET A 166 7.57 -5.16 3.94
N ASP A 167 7.44 -4.92 5.24
CA ASP A 167 6.69 -3.78 5.76
C ASP A 167 7.66 -2.59 5.91
N GLU A 168 7.71 -1.68 4.93
CA GLU A 168 8.61 -0.54 5.01
C GLU A 168 8.21 0.46 6.08
N VAL A 169 6.91 0.61 6.35
CA VAL A 169 6.37 1.58 7.31
C VAL A 169 6.79 1.23 8.74
N ASN A 170 6.65 -0.04 9.13
CA ASN A 170 7.08 -0.55 10.43
C ASN A 170 8.53 -1.06 10.44
N GLN A 171 9.22 -1.04 9.29
CA GLN A 171 10.60 -1.51 9.12
C GLN A 171 10.80 -2.99 9.51
N VAL A 172 9.94 -3.88 9.00
CA VAL A 172 9.93 -5.32 9.31
C VAL A 172 10.02 -6.18 8.05
N LEU A 173 11.09 -6.97 7.97
CA LEU A 173 11.21 -8.07 7.00
C LEU A 173 10.55 -9.34 7.56
N THR A 174 9.64 -9.94 6.79
CA THR A 174 9.02 -11.23 7.12
C THR A 174 9.51 -12.33 6.18
N THR A 175 10.14 -13.36 6.72
CA THR A 175 10.70 -14.49 5.95
C THR A 175 10.15 -15.83 6.42
N ASN A 176 9.94 -16.74 5.47
CA ASN A 176 9.73 -18.17 5.74
C ASN A 176 11.08 -18.88 5.57
N VAL A 177 11.53 -19.59 6.60
CA VAL A 177 12.87 -20.17 6.68
C VAL A 177 12.82 -21.55 7.32
N TRP A 178 13.81 -22.39 7.02
CA TRP A 178 14.16 -23.54 7.86
C TRP A 178 15.40 -23.20 8.67
N ILE A 179 15.34 -23.44 9.97
CA ILE A 179 16.38 -23.07 10.93
C ILE A 179 17.14 -24.33 11.29
N GLU A 180 18.33 -24.52 10.74
CA GLU A 180 19.04 -25.79 10.78
C GLU A 180 20.00 -25.84 11.97
N GLN A 181 19.57 -26.50 13.06
CA GLN A 181 20.36 -26.60 14.28
C GLN A 181 20.97 -27.99 14.40
N GLU A 182 22.29 -28.06 14.55
CA GLU A 182 23.04 -29.30 14.68
C GLU A 182 24.00 -29.22 15.88
N TRP A 183 23.83 -30.09 16.87
CA TRP A 183 24.69 -30.18 18.05
C TRP A 183 24.92 -31.64 18.44
N ASN A 184 25.93 -31.91 19.25
CA ASN A 184 26.18 -33.25 19.79
C ASN A 184 25.74 -33.32 21.26
N ASP A 185 24.88 -34.30 21.56
CA ASP A 185 24.46 -34.64 22.91
C ASP A 185 25.21 -35.90 23.39
N GLU A 186 26.04 -35.77 24.44
CA GLU A 186 26.85 -36.88 24.94
C GLU A 186 26.02 -37.98 25.63
N ARG A 187 24.79 -37.67 26.04
CA ARG A 187 23.86 -38.55 26.78
C ARG A 187 22.98 -39.37 25.83
N LEU A 188 22.67 -38.85 24.65
CA LEU A 188 21.81 -39.51 23.64
C LEU A 188 22.57 -40.48 22.71
N ARG A 189 23.45 -41.31 23.28
CA ARG A 189 24.33 -42.23 22.53
C ARG A 189 23.92 -43.69 22.73
N TRP A 190 23.99 -44.50 21.66
CA TRP A 190 23.74 -45.94 21.74
C TRP A 190 24.52 -46.71 20.67
N LYS A 191 24.58 -48.03 20.83
CA LYS A 191 25.16 -48.95 19.84
C LYS A 191 24.06 -49.47 18.91
N PRO A 192 24.12 -49.25 17.58
CA PRO A 192 23.10 -49.74 16.65
C PRO A 192 22.91 -51.27 16.72
N GLU A 193 23.95 -52.02 17.07
CA GLU A 193 23.95 -53.48 17.20
C GLU A 193 22.96 -53.97 18.28
N ASP A 194 22.80 -53.22 19.38
CA ASP A 194 21.88 -53.54 20.48
C ASP A 194 20.38 -53.38 20.07
N TYR A 195 20.13 -52.66 18.97
CA TYR A 195 18.81 -52.19 18.52
C TYR A 195 18.57 -52.46 17.02
N ASN A 196 19.02 -53.62 16.53
CA ASN A 196 18.70 -54.11 15.18
C ASN A 196 19.12 -53.14 14.05
N GLY A 197 20.30 -52.53 14.19
CA GLY A 197 20.87 -51.60 13.20
C GLY A 197 20.24 -50.21 13.19
N LEU A 198 19.54 -49.81 14.27
CA LEU A 198 18.91 -48.49 14.35
C LEU A 198 19.96 -47.37 14.50
N GLU A 199 20.33 -46.72 13.40
CA GLU A 199 21.30 -45.61 13.39
C GLU A 199 20.70 -44.24 13.77
N LYS A 200 19.40 -44.03 13.52
CA LYS A 200 18.72 -42.74 13.70
C LYS A 200 17.31 -42.90 14.28
N VAL A 201 16.97 -42.06 15.25
CA VAL A 201 15.65 -41.99 15.91
C VAL A 201 15.08 -40.57 15.82
N ARG A 202 13.74 -40.43 15.87
CA ARG A 202 13.07 -39.13 15.84
C ARG A 202 12.39 -38.82 17.18
N ILE A 203 12.96 -37.90 17.95
CA ILE A 203 12.51 -37.56 19.30
C ILE A 203 11.78 -36.20 19.26
N PRO A 204 10.59 -36.04 19.90
CA PRO A 204 9.97 -34.74 20.07
C PRO A 204 10.93 -33.74 20.73
N CYS A 205 11.07 -32.53 20.17
CA CYS A 205 12.05 -31.55 20.62
C CYS A 205 11.90 -31.17 22.11
N GLU A 206 10.67 -31.19 22.64
CA GLU A 206 10.36 -30.91 24.06
C GLU A 206 10.94 -31.93 25.06
N LYS A 207 11.29 -33.15 24.58
CA LYS A 207 11.81 -34.23 25.44
C LYS A 207 13.34 -34.27 25.52
N ILE A 208 14.03 -33.34 24.86
CA ILE A 208 15.50 -33.23 24.85
C ILE A 208 15.92 -31.79 25.18
N TRP A 209 17.18 -31.59 25.56
CA TRP A 209 17.73 -30.23 25.67
C TRP A 209 17.76 -29.57 24.29
N LEU A 210 17.34 -28.31 24.22
CA LEU A 210 17.41 -27.49 23.02
C LEU A 210 18.29 -26.26 23.33
N PRO A 211 19.16 -25.83 22.40
CA PRO A 211 19.85 -24.57 22.55
C PRO A 211 18.86 -23.42 22.42
N ASP A 212 19.04 -22.38 23.24
CA ASP A 212 18.22 -21.18 23.32
C ASP A 212 18.58 -20.13 22.26
N ILE A 213 18.77 -20.59 21.02
CA ILE A 213 19.07 -19.70 19.90
C ILE A 213 17.84 -18.84 19.61
N VAL A 214 18.00 -17.53 19.57
CA VAL A 214 16.94 -16.56 19.30
C VAL A 214 17.35 -15.54 18.24
N LEU A 215 16.37 -14.94 17.58
CA LEU A 215 16.56 -13.79 16.69
C LEU A 215 16.64 -12.51 17.53
N TYR A 216 17.83 -11.94 17.74
CA TYR A 216 17.99 -10.76 18.61
C TYR A 216 17.23 -9.52 18.10
N ASN A 217 17.16 -9.33 16.78
CA ASN A 217 16.42 -8.23 16.15
C ASN A 217 15.02 -8.65 15.70
N SER A 218 14.32 -9.44 16.52
CA SER A 218 12.89 -9.74 16.32
C SER A 218 12.05 -8.46 16.37
N ALA A 219 11.05 -8.39 15.49
CA ALA A 219 9.98 -7.38 15.54
C ALA A 219 8.69 -7.93 16.20
N ASP A 220 8.62 -9.24 16.43
CA ASP A 220 7.57 -9.91 17.22
C ASP A 220 8.04 -10.17 18.66
N ASP A 221 7.09 -10.43 19.56
CA ASP A 221 7.36 -11.04 20.86
C ASP A 221 8.17 -12.34 20.68
N PHE A 222 9.27 -12.47 21.43
CA PHE A 222 10.17 -13.65 21.45
C PHE A 222 9.49 -14.96 21.88
N THR A 223 8.18 -14.94 22.14
CA THR A 223 7.33 -16.08 22.50
C THR A 223 6.73 -16.80 21.29
N THR A 224 6.81 -16.23 20.09
CA THR A 224 6.36 -16.84 18.83
C THR A 224 7.34 -17.93 18.36
N GLY A 225 7.31 -19.05 19.09
CA GLY A 225 8.31 -20.12 18.98
C GLY A 225 8.31 -20.93 17.67
N TYR A 226 9.43 -21.62 17.47
CA TYR A 226 9.65 -22.56 16.38
C TYR A 226 8.57 -23.66 16.30
N MET A 227 8.29 -24.17 15.09
CA MET A 227 7.42 -25.34 14.94
C MET A 227 7.97 -26.52 15.75
N GLN A 228 7.17 -27.03 16.69
CA GLN A 228 7.49 -28.16 17.57
C GLN A 228 7.56 -29.49 16.79
N SER A 229 8.62 -29.63 16.01
CA SER A 229 8.92 -30.78 15.15
C SER A 229 9.80 -31.80 15.89
N LYS A 230 9.77 -33.07 15.45
CA LYS A 230 10.67 -34.10 16.00
C LYS A 230 12.10 -33.86 15.49
N ALA A 231 13.05 -33.73 16.42
CA ALA A 231 14.48 -33.70 16.12
C ALA A 231 14.97 -35.09 15.68
N MET A 232 15.95 -35.12 14.78
CA MET A 232 16.58 -36.34 14.28
C MET A 232 17.88 -36.58 15.05
N VAL A 233 17.90 -37.61 15.88
CA VAL A 233 19.06 -37.98 16.69
C VAL A 233 19.76 -39.18 16.05
N SER A 234 21.08 -39.10 15.91
CA SER A 234 21.93 -40.16 15.36
C SER A 234 22.66 -40.90 16.49
N SER A 235 23.05 -42.16 16.26
CA SER A 235 23.59 -43.07 17.31
C SER A 235 24.89 -42.59 17.99
N ASP A 236 25.63 -41.71 17.32
CA ASP A 236 26.81 -40.99 17.80
C ASP A 236 26.49 -39.82 18.75
N GLY A 237 25.21 -39.51 18.96
CA GLY A 237 24.73 -38.38 19.76
C GLY A 237 24.51 -37.10 18.95
N THR A 238 24.76 -37.11 17.63
CA THR A 238 24.51 -35.91 16.79
C THR A 238 23.00 -35.70 16.61
N VAL A 239 22.49 -34.58 17.12
CA VAL A 239 21.12 -34.12 16.99
C VAL A 239 21.05 -33.11 15.85
N PHE A 240 20.12 -33.32 14.92
CA PHE A 240 19.78 -32.39 13.85
C PHE A 240 18.30 -32.01 13.93
N TRP A 241 18.02 -30.73 14.12
CA TRP A 241 16.67 -30.17 14.27
C TRP A 241 16.48 -29.00 13.30
N PRO A 242 15.76 -29.21 12.18
CA PRO A 242 15.45 -28.17 11.21
C PRO A 242 13.96 -27.75 11.25
N PRO A 243 13.47 -27.07 12.30
CA PRO A 243 12.10 -26.56 12.31
C PRO A 243 11.88 -25.48 11.23
N PRO A 244 10.75 -25.51 10.51
CA PRO A 244 10.30 -24.37 9.74
C PRO A 244 9.83 -23.25 10.69
N ALA A 245 10.12 -22.01 10.33
CA ALA A 245 9.71 -20.82 11.07
C ALA A 245 9.31 -19.69 10.11
N LYS A 246 8.35 -18.87 10.54
CA LYS A 246 8.07 -17.57 9.96
C LYS A 246 8.66 -16.52 10.89
N LEU A 247 9.71 -15.83 10.45
CA LEU A 247 10.44 -14.87 11.27
C LEU A 247 10.13 -13.44 10.82
N ARG A 248 9.84 -12.56 11.78
CA ARG A 248 9.71 -11.11 11.59
C ARG A 248 10.93 -10.42 12.20
N SER A 249 11.84 -9.93 11.36
CA SER A 249 13.05 -9.24 11.78
C SER A 249 12.96 -7.74 11.50
N SER A 250 13.34 -6.91 12.48
CA SER A 250 13.49 -5.47 12.26
C SER A 250 14.65 -5.21 11.28
N CYS A 251 14.37 -4.45 10.23
CA CYS A 251 15.30 -4.10 9.16
C CYS A 251 15.16 -2.63 8.78
N LYS A 252 16.22 -1.84 9.01
CA LYS A 252 16.27 -0.43 8.64
C LYS A 252 16.25 -0.27 7.12
N ILE A 253 15.21 0.39 6.61
CA ILE A 253 15.01 0.67 5.18
C ILE A 253 15.72 1.95 4.76
N ASP A 254 16.44 1.90 3.64
CA ASP A 254 16.90 3.10 2.92
C ASP A 254 15.94 3.40 1.76
N ILE A 255 15.13 4.45 1.92
CA ILE A 255 14.16 4.90 0.90
C ILE A 255 14.74 5.92 -0.08
N THR A 256 16.03 6.30 0.02
CA THR A 256 16.64 7.39 -0.76
C THR A 256 16.36 7.28 -2.26
N TYR A 257 16.54 6.08 -2.83
CA TYR A 257 16.38 5.82 -4.27
C TYR A 257 15.02 5.20 -4.64
N PHE A 258 14.03 5.15 -3.73
CA PHE A 258 12.73 4.53 -3.99
C PHE A 258 12.07 5.08 -5.28
N PRO A 259 11.52 4.22 -6.17
CA PRO A 259 11.33 2.77 -6.04
C PRO A 259 12.50 1.92 -6.57
N PHE A 260 13.64 2.53 -6.90
CA PHE A 260 14.85 1.85 -7.39
C PHE A 260 15.79 1.46 -6.23
N ASP A 261 15.24 1.14 -5.07
CA ASP A 261 15.96 0.85 -3.83
C ASP A 261 16.48 -0.60 -3.76
N ASP A 262 17.62 -0.76 -3.08
CA ASP A 262 18.15 -2.08 -2.66
C ASP A 262 18.21 -2.06 -1.13
N GLN A 263 17.79 -3.13 -0.47
CA GLN A 263 17.73 -3.24 0.99
C GLN A 263 18.70 -4.32 1.50
N MET A 264 19.27 -4.10 2.69
CA MET A 264 20.25 -4.98 3.32
C MET A 264 19.79 -5.38 4.73
N CYS A 265 18.92 -6.38 4.82
CA CYS A 265 18.35 -6.82 6.08
C CYS A 265 19.26 -7.83 6.79
N LYS A 266 19.73 -7.45 7.99
CA LYS A 266 20.52 -8.32 8.88
C LYS A 266 19.58 -9.09 9.80
N MET A 267 19.75 -10.40 9.94
CA MET A 267 19.05 -11.27 10.89
C MET A 267 20.10 -11.89 11.82
N LYS A 268 20.07 -11.55 13.11
CA LYS A 268 21.10 -11.95 14.08
C LYS A 268 20.62 -13.09 14.96
N PHE A 269 21.31 -14.23 14.92
CA PHE A 269 21.01 -15.38 15.76
C PHE A 269 22.13 -15.64 16.78
N GLY A 270 21.77 -15.87 18.03
CA GLY A 270 22.69 -16.23 19.10
C GLY A 270 21.95 -16.80 20.31
N SER A 271 22.70 -17.36 21.27
CA SER A 271 22.13 -17.80 22.56
C SER A 271 21.63 -16.59 23.36
N TRP A 272 20.52 -16.72 24.07
CA TRP A 272 19.99 -15.64 24.91
C TRP A 272 20.62 -15.61 26.31
N ILE A 273 20.90 -16.79 26.89
CA ILE A 273 21.29 -16.96 28.29
C ILE A 273 22.76 -17.40 28.42
N TYR A 274 23.25 -18.25 27.52
CA TYR A 274 24.60 -18.81 27.61
C TYR A 274 25.64 -17.94 26.89
N ASP A 275 26.85 -17.89 27.46
CA ASP A 275 28.02 -17.30 26.81
C ASP A 275 28.77 -18.30 25.91
N GLY A 276 29.74 -17.83 25.13
CA GLY A 276 30.52 -18.64 24.18
C GLY A 276 31.40 -19.74 24.80
N PHE A 277 31.69 -19.71 26.10
CA PHE A 277 32.33 -20.84 26.81
C PHE A 277 31.32 -21.94 27.18
N GLN A 278 30.02 -21.65 27.12
CA GLN A 278 28.95 -22.57 27.47
C GLN A 278 28.23 -23.11 26.22
N VAL A 279 27.93 -22.23 25.26
CA VAL A 279 27.33 -22.55 23.95
C VAL A 279 28.06 -21.74 22.87
N ASP A 280 28.84 -22.42 22.02
CA ASP A 280 29.52 -21.79 20.89
C ASP A 280 28.70 -21.95 19.62
N VAL A 281 28.16 -20.84 19.10
CA VAL A 281 27.37 -20.82 17.87
C VAL A 281 28.30 -20.65 16.67
N THR A 282 28.26 -21.61 15.76
CA THR A 282 29.11 -21.67 14.56
C THR A 282 28.27 -21.80 13.30
N ASN A 283 28.78 -21.38 12.14
CA ASN A 283 28.04 -21.53 10.89
C ASN A 283 28.13 -22.98 10.37
N ARG A 284 26.99 -23.56 9.98
CA ARG A 284 26.90 -24.93 9.43
C ARG A 284 27.53 -25.05 8.05
N SER A 285 27.38 -24.02 7.24
CA SER A 285 27.89 -23.87 5.87
C SER A 285 28.42 -22.45 5.65
N ALA A 286 29.20 -22.23 4.60
CA ALA A 286 29.60 -20.89 4.17
C ALA A 286 28.47 -20.18 3.41
N ASP A 287 27.77 -20.94 2.55
CA ASP A 287 26.67 -20.48 1.72
C ASP A 287 25.31 -20.95 2.28
N VAL A 288 24.25 -20.21 1.96
CA VAL A 288 22.84 -20.53 2.28
C VAL A 288 22.26 -21.41 1.18
N ASP A 289 21.52 -22.46 1.56
CA ASP A 289 20.77 -23.26 0.60
C ASP A 289 19.55 -22.47 0.07
N LEU A 290 19.44 -22.42 -1.26
CA LEU A 290 18.38 -21.75 -2.02
C LEU A 290 17.67 -22.71 -2.99
N THR A 291 17.91 -24.04 -2.93
CA THR A 291 17.29 -25.00 -3.88
C THR A 291 15.77 -24.99 -3.85
N ASN A 292 15.18 -24.64 -2.70
CA ASN A 292 13.73 -24.59 -2.48
C ASN A 292 13.19 -23.14 -2.38
N TYR A 293 13.96 -22.14 -2.83
CA TYR A 293 13.56 -20.74 -2.76
C TYR A 293 12.46 -20.40 -3.78
N VAL A 294 11.35 -19.85 -3.30
CA VAL A 294 10.26 -19.30 -4.12
C VAL A 294 10.49 -17.79 -4.30
N TYR A 295 10.73 -17.39 -5.55
CA TYR A 295 10.92 -15.99 -5.93
C TYR A 295 9.73 -15.11 -5.52
N SER A 296 10.01 -13.95 -4.93
CA SER A 296 9.00 -12.93 -4.66
C SER A 296 8.60 -12.19 -5.95
N GLY A 297 7.33 -11.78 -6.03
CA GLY A 297 6.84 -10.94 -7.14
C GLY A 297 7.30 -9.49 -7.05
N GLU A 298 7.74 -9.05 -5.87
CA GLU A 298 8.15 -7.67 -5.59
C GLU A 298 9.67 -7.52 -5.37
N TRP A 299 10.33 -8.54 -4.83
CA TRP A 299 11.72 -8.46 -4.40
C TRP A 299 12.61 -9.49 -5.10
N ASP A 300 13.66 -9.01 -5.76
CA ASP A 300 14.74 -9.83 -6.30
C ASP A 300 15.81 -10.07 -5.23
N LEU A 301 16.03 -11.35 -4.89
CA LEU A 301 17.12 -11.76 -4.02
C LEU A 301 18.46 -11.66 -4.78
N LEU A 302 19.35 -10.75 -4.36
CA LEU A 302 20.66 -10.56 -4.97
C LEU A 302 21.72 -11.49 -4.36
N ASN A 303 21.77 -11.55 -3.02
CA ASN A 303 22.74 -12.36 -2.28
C ASN A 303 22.30 -12.57 -0.83
N ILE A 304 22.81 -13.61 -0.15
CA ILE A 304 22.74 -13.76 1.31
C ILE A 304 24.15 -13.99 1.84
N LYS A 305 24.65 -13.09 2.69
CA LYS A 305 25.95 -13.26 3.35
C LYS A 305 25.78 -13.89 4.72
N VAL A 306 26.63 -14.85 5.08
CA VAL A 306 26.71 -15.44 6.42
C VAL A 306 27.98 -14.94 7.10
N ILE A 307 27.87 -14.32 8.27
CA ILE A 307 29.01 -13.83 9.05
C ILE A 307 28.85 -14.26 10.50
N ARG A 308 29.81 -15.01 11.04
CA ARG A 308 29.94 -15.25 12.49
C ARG A 308 30.70 -14.08 13.12
N ASN A 309 30.10 -13.43 14.10
CA ASN A 309 30.71 -12.38 14.91
C ASN A 309 31.00 -12.91 16.32
N GLU A 310 32.01 -12.35 16.99
CA GLU A 310 32.22 -12.52 18.42
C GLU A 310 32.20 -11.15 19.10
N VAL A 311 31.18 -10.88 19.90
CA VAL A 311 31.08 -9.63 20.66
C VAL A 311 31.63 -9.85 22.06
N ARG A 312 32.50 -8.95 22.53
CA ARG A 312 32.94 -8.88 23.93
C ARG A 312 32.46 -7.59 24.54
N TYR A 313 31.63 -7.68 25.58
CA TYR A 313 31.11 -6.53 26.29
C TYR A 313 32.09 -6.07 27.38
N THR A 314 32.12 -4.78 27.68
CA THR A 314 33.05 -4.18 28.66
C THR A 314 32.84 -4.64 30.10
N CYS A 315 31.69 -5.24 30.41
CA CYS A 315 31.36 -5.79 31.73
C CYS A 315 31.95 -7.20 31.99
N CYS A 316 32.25 -7.95 30.94
CA CYS A 316 32.48 -9.40 30.99
C CYS A 316 33.79 -9.76 30.26
N LYS A 317 34.43 -10.88 30.64
CA LYS A 317 35.57 -11.46 29.90
C LYS A 317 35.11 -12.43 28.82
N GLU A 318 33.88 -12.89 28.97
CA GLU A 318 33.15 -13.80 28.14
C GLU A 318 32.89 -13.18 26.76
N HIS A 319 32.84 -14.04 25.74
CA HIS A 319 32.54 -13.67 24.38
C HIS A 319 31.15 -14.21 24.02
N TYR A 320 30.39 -13.43 23.26
CA TYR A 320 29.04 -13.76 22.85
C TYR A 320 29.08 -13.98 21.33
N PRO A 321 29.10 -15.23 20.86
CA PRO A 321 29.10 -15.54 19.44
C PRO A 321 27.70 -15.35 18.86
N ASP A 322 27.60 -14.63 17.74
CA ASP A 322 26.39 -14.52 16.93
C ASP A 322 26.67 -14.94 15.48
N VAL A 323 25.65 -15.50 14.81
CA VAL A 323 25.66 -15.72 13.36
C VAL A 323 24.64 -14.77 12.74
N THR A 324 25.14 -13.80 11.97
CA THR A 324 24.35 -12.80 11.27
C THR A 324 24.19 -13.19 9.80
N PHE A 325 22.94 -13.36 9.37
CA PHE A 325 22.58 -13.51 7.96
C PHE A 325 22.19 -12.15 7.39
N THR A 326 22.88 -11.69 6.34
CA THR A 326 22.56 -10.42 5.66
C THR A 326 21.92 -10.72 4.32
N ILE A 327 20.61 -10.56 4.25
CA ILE A 327 19.80 -10.76 3.03
C ILE A 327 19.82 -9.46 2.24
N VAL A 328 20.32 -9.50 1.00
CA VAL A 328 20.41 -8.36 0.09
C VAL A 328 19.36 -8.50 -1.01
N ILE A 329 18.42 -7.57 -1.07
CA ILE A 329 17.25 -7.60 -1.96
C ILE A 329 17.12 -6.31 -2.77
N ARG A 330 16.51 -6.40 -3.95
CA ARG A 330 16.26 -5.28 -4.88
C ARG A 330 14.80 -5.22 -5.25
N ARG A 331 14.20 -4.02 -5.28
CA ARG A 331 12.78 -3.85 -5.61
C ARG A 331 12.52 -3.99 -7.11
N ARG A 332 11.43 -4.68 -7.46
CA ARG A 332 10.89 -4.79 -8.83
C ARG A 332 10.05 -3.56 -9.16
N THR A 333 10.64 -2.63 -9.91
CA THR A 333 10.11 -1.27 -10.08
C THR A 333 8.89 -1.13 -11.02
N LEU A 334 8.55 -2.17 -11.78
CA LEU A 334 7.51 -2.12 -12.83
C LEU A 334 6.14 -1.67 -12.30
N TYR A 335 5.73 -2.14 -11.12
CA TYR A 335 4.46 -1.75 -10.50
C TYR A 335 4.38 -0.23 -10.25
N TYR A 336 5.44 0.34 -9.70
CA TYR A 336 5.53 1.76 -9.36
C TYR A 336 5.70 2.64 -10.62
N LEU A 337 6.35 2.14 -11.66
CA LEU A 337 6.42 2.81 -12.97
C LEU A 337 5.03 3.04 -13.56
N PHE A 338 4.18 2.00 -13.57
CA PHE A 338 2.82 2.09 -14.13
C PHE A 338 1.82 2.82 -13.23
N ASN A 339 1.86 2.60 -11.90
CA ASN A 339 0.84 3.13 -11.00
C ASN A 339 1.18 4.49 -10.37
N ILE A 340 2.45 4.90 -10.36
CA ILE A 340 2.89 6.18 -9.78
C ILE A 340 3.52 7.07 -10.85
N ILE A 341 4.59 6.62 -11.51
CA ILE A 341 5.40 7.50 -12.36
C ILE A 341 4.64 7.94 -13.61
N PHE A 342 4.00 7.04 -14.35
CA PHE A 342 3.22 7.45 -15.53
C PHE A 342 2.04 8.39 -15.21
N PRO A 343 1.16 8.13 -14.21
CA PRO A 343 0.13 9.08 -13.82
C PRO A 343 0.66 10.48 -13.46
N CYS A 344 1.78 10.55 -12.74
CA CYS A 344 2.40 11.84 -12.41
C CYS A 344 2.94 12.57 -13.65
N LEU A 345 3.53 11.85 -14.61
CA LEU A 345 3.93 12.42 -15.91
C LEU A 345 2.71 12.95 -16.69
N TRP A 346 1.59 12.21 -16.73
CA TRP A 346 0.34 12.70 -17.34
C TRP A 346 -0.18 13.99 -16.67
N LEU A 347 -0.12 14.09 -15.33
CA LEU A 347 -0.46 15.33 -14.63
C LEU A 347 0.48 16.50 -14.97
N THR A 348 1.79 16.27 -15.16
CA THR A 348 2.70 17.32 -15.65
C THR A 348 2.38 17.77 -17.08
N ILE A 349 1.95 16.86 -17.95
CA ILE A 349 1.51 17.21 -19.31
C ILE A 349 0.22 18.06 -19.27
N LEU A 350 -0.73 17.71 -18.40
CA LEU A 350 -1.96 18.49 -18.20
C LEU A 350 -1.67 19.90 -17.65
N SER A 351 -0.70 20.07 -16.75
CA SER A 351 -0.32 21.41 -16.26
C SER A 351 0.27 22.29 -17.38
N LEU A 352 1.06 21.70 -18.29
CA LEU A 352 1.62 22.41 -19.45
C LEU A 352 0.55 22.80 -20.48
N LEU A 353 -0.48 21.96 -20.68
CA LEU A 353 -1.62 22.27 -21.53
C LEU A 353 -2.44 23.48 -21.00
N GLY A 354 -2.36 23.78 -19.70
CA GLY A 354 -2.95 24.99 -19.11
C GLY A 354 -2.44 26.31 -19.72
N PHE A 355 -1.18 26.36 -20.16
CA PHE A 355 -0.61 27.52 -20.89
C PHE A 355 -0.91 27.51 -22.40
N TRP A 356 -1.57 26.45 -22.90
CA TRP A 356 -2.06 26.42 -24.29
C TRP A 356 -3.52 26.86 -24.41
N LEU A 357 -4.29 26.71 -23.32
CA LEU A 357 -5.69 27.13 -23.26
C LEU A 357 -5.80 28.68 -23.28
N PRO A 358 -6.62 29.27 -24.18
CA PRO A 358 -6.79 30.70 -24.23
C PRO A 358 -7.49 31.23 -22.95
N PRO A 359 -7.16 32.45 -22.51
CA PRO A 359 -7.77 33.05 -21.31
C PRO A 359 -9.29 33.21 -21.43
N ASP A 360 -9.82 33.43 -22.64
CA ASP A 360 -11.25 33.63 -22.91
C ASP A 360 -12.12 32.42 -22.55
N SER A 361 -11.55 31.22 -22.43
CA SER A 361 -12.31 30.01 -22.07
C SER A 361 -12.73 29.94 -20.60
N GLY A 362 -12.17 30.78 -19.71
CA GLY A 362 -12.46 30.77 -18.27
C GLY A 362 -11.89 29.57 -17.48
N GLU A 363 -11.91 28.37 -18.06
CA GLU A 363 -11.52 27.11 -17.41
C GLU A 363 -10.03 26.95 -17.10
N LYS A 364 -9.20 27.95 -17.47
CA LYS A 364 -7.75 27.92 -17.27
C LYS A 364 -7.33 27.84 -15.81
N ILE A 365 -8.02 28.57 -14.92
CA ILE A 365 -7.77 28.52 -13.47
C ILE A 365 -8.27 27.17 -12.92
N THR A 366 -9.45 26.71 -13.35
CA THR A 366 -10.05 25.43 -12.94
C THR A 366 -9.10 24.26 -13.23
N LEU A 367 -8.52 24.21 -14.44
CA LEU A 367 -7.55 23.18 -14.83
C LEU A 367 -6.28 23.23 -13.96
N GLY A 368 -5.76 24.42 -13.66
CA GLY A 368 -4.59 24.58 -12.78
C GLY A 368 -4.85 24.05 -11.36
N ILE A 369 -5.95 24.48 -10.73
CA ILE A 369 -6.31 24.09 -9.35
C ILE A 369 -6.61 22.59 -9.27
N THR A 370 -7.31 22.01 -10.24
CA THR A 370 -7.62 20.57 -10.24
C THR A 370 -6.37 19.70 -10.40
N VAL A 371 -5.39 20.12 -11.21
CA VAL A 371 -4.09 19.43 -11.30
C VAL A 371 -3.28 19.55 -10.01
N LEU A 372 -3.28 20.71 -9.34
CA LEU A 372 -2.63 20.88 -8.03
C LEU A 372 -3.26 20.00 -6.94
N LEU A 373 -4.59 19.89 -6.93
CA LEU A 373 -5.32 18.96 -6.04
C LEU A 373 -4.91 17.51 -6.32
N ALA A 374 -4.85 17.11 -7.60
CA ALA A 374 -4.44 15.76 -7.98
C ALA A 374 -3.01 15.44 -7.49
N PHE A 375 -2.05 16.34 -7.68
CA PHE A 375 -0.69 16.17 -7.13
C PHE A 375 -0.68 16.06 -5.61
N SER A 376 -1.54 16.80 -4.91
CA SER A 376 -1.66 16.72 -3.44
C SER A 376 -2.18 15.36 -2.97
N VAL A 377 -3.14 14.77 -3.69
CA VAL A 377 -3.66 13.41 -3.42
C VAL A 377 -2.59 12.34 -3.71
N PHE A 378 -1.84 12.46 -4.81
CA PHE A 378 -0.73 11.54 -5.10
C PHE A 378 0.41 11.63 -4.08
N MET A 379 0.70 12.82 -3.54
CA MET A 379 1.67 12.98 -2.45
C MET A 379 1.19 12.24 -1.18
N LEU A 380 -0.08 12.43 -0.79
CA LEU A 380 -0.65 11.76 0.39
C LEU A 380 -0.59 10.23 0.25
N LEU A 381 -1.00 9.70 -0.89
CA LEU A 381 -0.93 8.27 -1.19
C LEU A 381 0.49 7.71 -0.98
N ILE A 382 1.53 8.45 -1.37
CA ILE A 382 2.92 8.01 -1.21
C ILE A 382 3.39 8.14 0.24
N ALA A 383 2.99 9.21 0.94
CA ALA A 383 3.32 9.40 2.35
C ALA A 383 2.71 8.31 3.26
N GLU A 384 1.55 7.76 2.91
CA GLU A 384 0.92 6.64 3.64
C GLU A 384 1.62 5.29 3.41
N ASN A 385 2.32 5.12 2.27
CA ASN A 385 3.03 3.89 1.90
C ASN A 385 4.54 3.93 2.24
N MET A 386 4.98 4.86 3.08
CA MET A 386 6.40 5.06 3.41
C MET A 386 6.63 5.28 4.90
N PRO A 387 7.76 4.80 5.48
CA PRO A 387 8.08 5.07 6.87
C PRO A 387 8.30 6.56 7.12
N ALA A 388 7.70 7.08 8.18
CA ALA A 388 7.81 8.46 8.64
C ALA A 388 9.21 8.75 9.25
N THR A 389 10.25 8.66 8.43
CA THR A 389 11.65 8.88 8.79
C THR A 389 12.17 10.20 8.22
N SER A 390 13.06 10.86 8.95
CA SER A 390 13.68 12.14 8.56
C SER A 390 15.15 12.00 8.15
N GLU A 391 15.72 10.79 8.21
CA GLU A 391 17.10 10.52 7.79
C GLU A 391 17.26 10.53 6.26
N PHE A 392 16.23 10.08 5.53
CA PHE A 392 16.23 9.93 4.08
C PHE A 392 14.95 10.52 3.50
N VAL A 393 15.07 11.28 2.41
CA VAL A 393 13.90 11.77 1.65
C VAL A 393 13.81 10.96 0.36
N PRO A 394 12.69 10.32 0.05
CA PRO A 394 12.57 9.45 -1.11
C PRO A 394 12.60 10.25 -2.41
N LEU A 395 13.33 9.74 -3.42
CA LEU A 395 13.50 10.36 -4.73
C LEU A 395 12.17 10.79 -5.39
N ILE A 396 11.14 9.92 -5.31
CA ILE A 396 9.79 10.23 -5.81
C ILE A 396 9.10 11.35 -5.03
N GLY A 397 9.36 11.47 -3.72
CA GLY A 397 8.85 12.56 -2.88
C GLY A 397 9.51 13.90 -3.22
N ILE A 398 10.81 13.90 -3.52
CA ILE A 398 11.53 15.08 -4.04
C ILE A 398 10.93 15.50 -5.39
N TYR A 399 10.76 14.55 -6.32
CA TYR A 399 10.13 14.80 -7.63
C TYR A 399 8.75 15.46 -7.47
N LEU A 400 7.87 14.88 -6.65
CA LEU A 400 6.52 15.39 -6.46
C LEU A 400 6.47 16.75 -5.76
N THR A 401 7.36 16.99 -4.79
CA THR A 401 7.47 18.30 -4.13
C THR A 401 7.92 19.37 -5.12
N VAL A 402 8.89 19.06 -5.99
CA VAL A 402 9.36 19.96 -7.05
C VAL A 402 8.26 20.22 -8.09
N THR A 403 7.56 19.19 -8.58
CA THR A 403 6.46 19.37 -9.53
C THR A 403 5.27 20.14 -8.94
N MET A 404 4.90 19.87 -7.68
CA MET A 404 3.86 20.61 -6.96
C MET A 404 4.25 22.09 -6.75
N GLY A 405 5.51 22.36 -6.43
CA GLY A 405 6.04 23.73 -6.36
C GLY A 405 5.97 24.45 -7.71
N MET A 406 6.36 23.79 -8.81
CA MET A 406 6.25 24.35 -10.16
C MET A 406 4.80 24.59 -10.59
N THR A 407 3.86 23.67 -10.32
CA THR A 407 2.44 23.89 -10.66
C THR A 407 1.81 25.01 -9.82
N SER A 408 2.20 25.15 -8.55
CA SER A 408 1.76 26.25 -7.70
C SER A 408 2.25 27.61 -8.21
N LEU A 409 3.53 27.71 -8.59
CA LEU A 409 4.09 28.90 -9.23
C LEU A 409 3.43 29.20 -10.59
N SER A 410 3.15 28.16 -11.37
CA SER A 410 2.39 28.26 -12.63
C SER A 410 1.03 28.92 -12.41
N ILE A 411 0.24 28.47 -11.42
CA ILE A 411 -1.10 29.04 -11.13
C ILE A 411 -1.00 30.51 -10.71
N ILE A 412 -0.02 30.88 -9.89
CA ILE A 412 0.20 32.29 -9.50
C ILE A 412 0.49 33.15 -10.74
N LEU A 413 1.29 32.63 -11.67
CA LEU A 413 1.62 33.33 -12.91
C LEU A 413 0.48 33.35 -13.94
N THR A 414 -0.38 32.32 -14.02
CA THR A 414 -1.56 32.37 -14.89
C THR A 414 -2.61 33.36 -14.38
N VAL A 415 -2.79 33.49 -13.05
CA VAL A 415 -3.61 34.54 -12.45
C VAL A 415 -3.06 35.93 -12.80
N PHE A 416 -1.73 36.12 -12.76
CA PHE A 416 -1.09 37.36 -13.20
C PHE A 416 -1.33 37.65 -14.70
N VAL A 417 -1.18 36.65 -15.57
CA VAL A 417 -1.48 36.78 -17.01
C VAL A 417 -2.95 37.12 -17.26
N LEU A 418 -3.89 36.52 -16.52
CA LEU A 418 -5.33 36.83 -16.62
C LEU A 418 -5.65 38.25 -16.13
N GLN A 419 -4.97 38.73 -15.09
CA GLN A 419 -5.08 40.12 -14.63
C GLN A 419 -4.62 41.10 -15.72
N LEU A 420 -3.52 40.82 -16.42
CA LEU A 420 -3.07 41.63 -17.56
C LEU A 420 -4.06 41.56 -18.73
N HIS A 421 -4.65 40.40 -18.99
CA HIS A 421 -5.60 40.17 -20.08
C HIS A 421 -6.91 40.96 -19.91
N HIS A 422 -7.54 40.89 -18.72
CA HIS A 422 -8.87 41.48 -18.48
C HIS A 422 -8.82 42.89 -17.88
N VAL A 423 -7.86 43.18 -16.99
CA VAL A 423 -7.83 44.45 -16.22
C VAL A 423 -6.82 45.45 -16.79
N GLY A 424 -5.80 44.99 -17.50
CA GLY A 424 -4.86 45.84 -18.25
C GLY A 424 -5.54 46.89 -19.14
N PRO A 425 -6.49 46.49 -20.02
CA PRO A 425 -7.17 47.43 -20.91
C PRO A 425 -7.95 48.54 -20.20
N GLN A 426 -8.54 48.26 -19.04
CA GLN A 426 -9.44 49.18 -18.35
C GLN A 426 -8.72 50.32 -17.61
N GLN A 427 -7.40 50.25 -17.42
CA GLN A 427 -6.68 51.20 -16.57
C GLN A 427 -5.82 52.19 -17.35
N LYS A 428 -4.90 51.71 -18.22
CA LYS A 428 -3.91 52.53 -18.94
C LYS A 428 -3.42 51.84 -20.23
N PRO A 429 -2.95 52.59 -21.24
CA PRO A 429 -2.23 52.00 -22.37
C PRO A 429 -0.95 51.28 -21.91
N VAL A 430 -0.56 50.21 -22.62
CA VAL A 430 0.56 49.34 -22.23
C VAL A 430 1.86 50.14 -22.03
N ALA A 431 2.49 49.97 -20.87
CA ALA A 431 3.72 50.67 -20.52
C ALA A 431 4.86 50.37 -21.51
N ARG A 432 5.65 51.40 -21.89
CA ARG A 432 6.71 51.29 -22.90
C ARG A 432 7.74 50.20 -22.60
N TRP A 433 8.10 49.99 -21.32
CA TRP A 433 9.01 48.92 -20.90
C TRP A 433 8.41 47.53 -21.14
N LEU A 434 7.11 47.36 -20.89
CA LEU A 434 6.40 46.10 -21.09
C LEU A 434 6.25 45.79 -22.59
N LYS A 435 5.95 46.80 -23.43
CA LYS A 435 5.98 46.66 -24.90
C LYS A 435 7.38 46.25 -25.41
N LEU A 436 8.45 46.84 -24.90
CA LEU A 436 9.82 46.47 -25.29
C LEU A 436 10.17 45.04 -24.87
N LEU A 437 9.74 44.61 -23.68
CA LEU A 437 9.95 43.25 -23.19
C LEU A 437 9.15 42.24 -24.01
N SER A 438 7.85 42.45 -24.22
CA SER A 438 6.97 41.54 -24.96
C SER A 438 7.32 41.44 -26.44
N PHE A 439 7.32 42.55 -27.17
CA PHE A 439 7.44 42.53 -28.64
C PHE A 439 8.88 42.37 -29.14
N ASN A 440 9.88 42.78 -28.36
CA ASN A 440 11.27 42.82 -28.84
C ASN A 440 12.14 41.69 -28.27
N PHE A 441 11.89 41.25 -27.04
CA PHE A 441 12.61 40.12 -26.43
C PHE A 441 11.77 38.83 -26.49
N LEU A 442 10.60 38.81 -25.84
CA LEU A 442 9.80 37.59 -25.67
C LEU A 442 9.22 37.05 -26.99
N ALA A 443 8.62 37.89 -27.84
CA ALA A 443 8.02 37.46 -29.10
C ALA A 443 9.04 36.85 -30.08
N ARG A 444 10.29 37.35 -30.10
CA ARG A 444 11.38 36.75 -30.87
C ARG A 444 11.79 35.39 -30.32
N LEU A 445 11.84 35.26 -29.00
CA LEU A 445 12.23 34.03 -28.29
C LEU A 445 11.19 32.91 -28.46
N VAL A 446 9.91 33.28 -28.54
CA VAL A 446 8.78 32.35 -28.76
C VAL A 446 8.47 32.15 -30.26
N CYS A 447 9.19 32.83 -31.16
CA CYS A 447 8.96 32.81 -32.62
C CYS A 447 7.52 33.18 -33.06
N ILE A 448 6.80 33.98 -32.27
CA ILE A 448 5.49 34.49 -32.67
C ILE A 448 5.72 35.60 -33.70
N SER A 449 5.25 35.35 -34.92
CA SER A 449 5.26 36.34 -36.00
C SER A 449 4.29 37.47 -35.68
N THR A 450 4.74 38.51 -34.96
CA THR A 450 4.01 39.77 -34.81
C THR A 450 4.13 40.64 -36.08
N HIS A 451 4.00 40.01 -37.25
CA HIS A 451 4.19 40.63 -38.55
C HIS A 451 2.83 41.10 -39.13
N GLY A 452 2.14 41.98 -38.38
CA GLY A 452 0.74 42.30 -38.63
C GLY A 452 0.17 43.61 -38.08
N ARG A 453 1.00 44.59 -37.67
CA ARG A 453 0.61 46.02 -37.54
C ARG A 453 1.86 46.90 -37.38
N ARG A 454 2.46 47.32 -38.50
CA ARG A 454 3.35 48.49 -38.56
C ARG A 454 2.64 49.58 -39.34
N GLU A 455 2.29 50.67 -38.66
CA GLU A 455 1.71 51.92 -39.17
C GLU A 455 0.30 51.81 -39.80
N PRO A 456 -0.66 52.61 -39.30
CA PRO A 456 -1.27 53.58 -40.21
C PRO A 456 -1.49 54.98 -39.60
N TRP A 457 -0.55 55.52 -38.79
CA TRP A 457 -0.70 56.87 -38.22
C TRP A 457 0.23 57.93 -38.81
N ARG A 458 1.27 57.56 -39.58
CA ARG A 458 2.19 58.52 -40.25
C ARG A 458 1.87 58.80 -41.73
N ARG A 459 0.60 59.11 -42.07
CA ARG A 459 0.25 59.69 -43.40
C ARG A 459 -0.90 60.72 -43.42
N TYR A 460 -1.42 61.15 -42.27
CA TYR A 460 -2.45 62.21 -42.20
C TYR A 460 -2.01 63.44 -41.37
N ALA A 461 -0.72 63.77 -41.45
CA ALA A 461 -0.20 65.04 -40.99
C ALA A 461 0.68 65.65 -42.09
N LEU A 462 0.35 66.88 -42.49
CA LEU A 462 1.06 67.72 -43.47
C LEU A 462 0.98 67.28 -44.95
N THR A 463 -0.20 67.46 -45.53
CA THR A 463 -0.34 68.29 -46.73
C THR A 463 -1.51 69.25 -46.52
N ASP A 464 -1.22 70.52 -46.26
CA ASP A 464 -2.15 71.60 -46.57
C ASP A 464 -2.34 71.60 -48.09
N ASP A 465 -3.52 71.19 -48.55
CA ASP A 465 -4.16 71.69 -49.77
C ASP A 465 -5.57 71.07 -49.84
N ILE A 466 -6.57 71.89 -49.56
CA ILE A 466 -7.99 71.55 -49.75
C ILE A 466 -8.41 72.11 -51.11
N PRO A 467 -8.64 71.29 -52.15
CA PRO A 467 -9.39 71.74 -53.31
C PRO A 467 -10.82 72.00 -52.87
N LYS A 468 -11.30 73.22 -53.08
CA LYS A 468 -12.72 73.52 -52.96
C LYS A 468 -13.45 72.89 -54.13
N GLU A 469 -14.23 71.83 -53.90
CA GLU A 469 -15.50 71.58 -54.59
C GLU A 469 -16.32 70.47 -53.88
N ASP A 470 -17.61 70.77 -53.69
CA ASP A 470 -18.76 69.89 -53.46
C ASP A 470 -18.69 68.75 -52.41
N MET A 471 -18.90 69.12 -51.14
CA MET A 471 -19.48 68.23 -50.13
C MET A 471 -20.97 68.55 -49.91
N CYS A 472 -21.84 68.09 -50.80
CA CYS A 472 -23.29 68.22 -50.66
C CYS A 472 -23.83 67.34 -49.52
N LEU A 473 -24.18 67.99 -48.39
CA LEU A 473 -24.87 67.36 -47.28
C LEU A 473 -26.35 67.12 -47.61
N THR A 474 -26.68 65.97 -48.18
CA THR A 474 -28.07 65.59 -48.46
C THR A 474 -28.81 65.21 -47.18
N THR A 475 -29.42 66.21 -46.54
CA THR A 475 -30.49 65.96 -45.56
C THR A 475 -31.70 65.35 -46.25
N TYR A 476 -31.85 64.03 -46.18
CA TYR A 476 -33.08 63.37 -46.60
C TYR A 476 -34.18 63.68 -45.58
N VAL A 477 -35.14 64.49 -45.98
CA VAL A 477 -36.37 64.78 -45.23
C VAL A 477 -37.38 63.70 -45.59
N ASP A 478 -37.89 62.99 -44.60
CA ASP A 478 -39.01 62.06 -44.82
C ASP A 478 -40.33 62.83 -44.76
N SER A 479 -40.97 62.96 -45.93
CA SER A 479 -42.37 63.37 -46.06
C SER A 479 -42.91 62.98 -47.44
N THR A 480 -43.50 61.79 -47.53
CA THR A 480 -44.65 61.41 -48.40
C THR A 480 -44.73 61.97 -49.82
N CYS A 481 -44.70 61.09 -50.83
CA CYS A 481 -45.26 61.35 -52.16
C CYS A 481 -46.06 60.14 -52.68
N PRO A 482 -47.31 60.31 -53.12
CA PRO A 482 -47.98 59.36 -54.02
C PRO A 482 -47.77 59.75 -55.50
N SER A 483 -47.87 58.73 -56.37
CA SER A 483 -48.18 58.79 -57.82
C SER A 483 -47.24 59.56 -58.77
N ASP A 484 -46.42 58.76 -59.48
CA ASP A 484 -46.32 58.67 -60.95
C ASP A 484 -45.72 59.82 -61.82
N PRO A 485 -45.24 59.49 -63.05
CA PRO A 485 -44.03 60.10 -63.58
C PRO A 485 -44.23 60.99 -64.82
N ALA A 486 -43.21 61.80 -65.16
CA ALA A 486 -42.46 61.68 -66.42
C ALA A 486 -41.60 62.93 -66.76
N ASN A 487 -40.41 62.66 -67.31
CA ASN A 487 -39.74 63.42 -68.37
C ASN A 487 -39.30 64.88 -68.12
N CYS A 488 -37.98 65.13 -68.17
CA CYS A 488 -37.39 66.42 -68.56
C CYS A 488 -35.98 66.24 -69.14
N ASN A 489 -35.86 66.37 -70.46
CA ASN A 489 -34.59 66.54 -71.16
C ASN A 489 -34.27 68.04 -71.31
N GLY A 490 -33.03 68.43 -70.97
CA GLY A 490 -32.21 69.30 -71.82
C GLY A 490 -32.41 70.83 -71.82
N THR A 491 -31.27 71.50 -71.60
CA THR A 491 -30.76 72.68 -72.34
C THR A 491 -31.17 74.11 -71.90
N LEU A 492 -30.22 74.76 -71.21
CA LEU A 492 -29.74 76.15 -71.34
C LEU A 492 -30.66 77.23 -71.98
N ALA A 493 -31.00 78.27 -71.21
CA ALA A 493 -30.49 79.65 -71.39
C ALA A 493 -31.11 80.63 -70.35
N PRO A 494 -30.45 81.77 -70.00
CA PRO A 494 -30.84 82.61 -68.87
C PRO A 494 -31.57 83.91 -69.27
N SER A 495 -32.36 84.51 -68.35
CA SER A 495 -32.51 85.98 -68.18
C SER A 495 -33.43 86.38 -67.02
N ASN A 496 -32.87 87.21 -66.12
CA ASN A 496 -33.40 88.47 -65.55
C ASN A 496 -34.80 88.63 -64.92
N ALA A 497 -34.85 89.69 -64.09
CA ALA A 497 -35.99 90.38 -63.46
C ALA A 497 -36.54 89.75 -62.16
N LEU A 498 -36.39 90.43 -61.01
CA LEU A 498 -37.29 91.47 -60.45
C LEU A 498 -38.58 90.81 -59.91
N THR A 499 -38.99 90.94 -58.65
CA THR A 499 -39.15 92.18 -57.85
C THR A 499 -39.17 91.91 -56.33
N THR A 500 -38.86 92.95 -55.53
CA THR A 500 -39.48 93.39 -54.24
C THR A 500 -40.37 92.40 -53.44
N ASP A 501 -40.36 92.36 -52.11
CA ASP A 501 -40.24 93.49 -51.15
C ASP A 501 -40.05 93.00 -49.69
N LYS A 502 -39.81 93.94 -48.78
CA LYS A 502 -40.14 93.92 -47.32
C LYS A 502 -39.38 93.02 -46.32
N SER A 503 -38.61 93.74 -45.50
CA SER A 503 -38.91 93.97 -44.06
C SER A 503 -38.63 92.88 -43.01
N GLY A 504 -37.78 93.28 -42.04
CA GLY A 504 -38.04 93.05 -40.62
C GLY A 504 -37.68 91.66 -40.09
N GLY A 505 -36.44 91.50 -39.62
CA GLY A 505 -35.97 90.21 -39.11
C GLY A 505 -36.51 89.83 -37.73
N SER A 506 -36.49 88.54 -37.44
CA SER A 506 -36.18 88.05 -36.11
C SER A 506 -35.43 86.72 -36.17
N THR A 507 -34.58 86.52 -35.17
CA THR A 507 -33.66 85.41 -34.89
C THR A 507 -34.07 84.00 -35.36
N SER A 508 -33.20 83.33 -36.12
CA SER A 508 -33.10 81.85 -36.15
C SER A 508 -31.70 81.36 -36.57
N HIS A 509 -30.69 81.66 -35.76
CA HIS A 509 -29.41 80.94 -35.78
C HIS A 509 -29.42 79.93 -34.63
N GLY A 510 -29.54 78.64 -34.93
CA GLY A 510 -29.48 77.59 -33.91
C GLY A 510 -29.52 76.15 -34.41
N HIS A 511 -30.33 75.83 -35.43
CA HIS A 511 -30.71 74.43 -35.67
C HIS A 511 -29.77 73.62 -36.60
N GLY A 512 -28.86 74.27 -37.33
CA GLY A 512 -27.85 73.60 -38.16
C GLY A 512 -26.63 73.10 -37.36
N GLY A 513 -26.13 73.93 -36.43
CA GLY A 513 -24.94 73.63 -35.64
C GLY A 513 -25.11 72.44 -34.69
N GLU A 514 -26.29 72.28 -34.10
CA GLU A 514 -26.60 71.14 -33.20
C GLU A 514 -26.59 69.79 -33.92
N LYS A 515 -26.99 69.74 -35.20
CA LYS A 515 -26.92 68.50 -36.00
C LYS A 515 -25.47 68.15 -36.34
N ILE A 516 -24.68 69.13 -36.77
CA ILE A 516 -23.26 68.93 -37.10
C ILE A 516 -22.49 68.48 -35.85
N THR A 517 -22.69 69.14 -34.70
CA THR A 517 -22.04 68.73 -33.43
C THR A 517 -22.50 67.35 -32.93
N ARG A 518 -23.76 66.94 -33.15
CA ARG A 518 -24.19 65.55 -32.89
C ARG A 518 -23.47 64.54 -33.78
N HIS A 519 -23.39 64.77 -35.10
CA HIS A 519 -22.68 63.87 -36.00
C HIS A 519 -21.17 63.81 -35.69
N LEU A 520 -20.55 64.95 -35.38
CA LEU A 520 -19.15 65.00 -34.95
C LEU A 520 -18.94 64.23 -33.65
N LYS A 521 -19.84 64.39 -32.66
CA LYS A 521 -19.79 63.64 -31.39
C LYS A 521 -19.94 62.14 -31.59
N ILE A 522 -20.79 61.70 -32.51
CA ILE A 522 -20.93 60.27 -32.86
C ILE A 522 -19.62 59.74 -33.48
N LEU A 523 -19.03 60.49 -34.43
CA LEU A 523 -17.75 60.11 -35.05
C LEU A 523 -16.60 60.06 -34.03
N VAL A 524 -16.50 61.06 -33.14
CA VAL A 524 -15.50 61.07 -32.05
C VAL A 524 -15.72 59.89 -31.10
N SER A 525 -16.96 59.62 -30.66
CA SER A 525 -17.25 58.46 -29.80
C SER A 525 -16.99 57.11 -30.47
N ARG A 526 -17.02 57.05 -31.81
CA ARG A 526 -16.67 55.86 -32.58
C ARG A 526 -15.16 55.70 -32.70
N GLN A 527 -14.43 56.80 -32.94
CA GLN A 527 -12.96 56.83 -32.88
C GLN A 527 -12.45 56.43 -31.49
N GLU A 528 -13.04 56.96 -30.41
CA GLU A 528 -12.69 56.60 -29.03
C GLU A 528 -12.96 55.10 -28.73
N ALA A 529 -13.99 54.51 -29.35
CA ALA A 529 -14.27 53.08 -29.24
C ALA A 529 -13.26 52.22 -30.03
N ASP A 530 -12.95 52.61 -31.27
CA ASP A 530 -11.94 51.93 -32.11
C ASP A 530 -10.55 52.00 -31.47
N ASP A 531 -10.15 53.17 -30.95
CA ASP A 531 -8.88 53.39 -30.23
C ASP A 531 -8.82 52.55 -28.93
N HIS A 532 -9.95 52.39 -28.22
CA HIS A 532 -10.04 51.52 -27.04
C HIS A 532 -9.94 50.03 -27.42
N GLU A 533 -10.54 49.61 -28.54
CA GLU A 533 -10.42 48.25 -29.06
C GLU A 533 -8.96 47.92 -29.45
N GLU A 534 -8.22 48.85 -30.06
CA GLU A 534 -6.77 48.68 -30.30
C GLU A 534 -6.00 48.46 -28.98
N VAL A 535 -6.28 49.23 -27.92
CA VAL A 535 -5.62 49.07 -26.62
C VAL A 535 -5.97 47.73 -25.96
N VAL A 536 -7.21 47.25 -26.09
CA VAL A 536 -7.61 45.91 -25.63
C VAL A 536 -6.78 44.85 -26.35
N LEU A 537 -6.74 44.88 -27.68
CA LEU A 537 -6.00 43.91 -28.50
C LEU A 537 -4.49 43.91 -28.19
N GLU A 538 -3.89 45.08 -27.92
CA GLU A 538 -2.48 45.16 -27.49
C GLU A 538 -2.24 44.41 -26.17
N TRP A 539 -3.09 44.62 -25.16
CA TRP A 539 -2.97 43.94 -23.86
C TRP A 539 -3.19 42.43 -23.97
N GLN A 540 -4.17 41.99 -24.77
CA GLN A 540 -4.43 40.57 -25.01
C GLN A 540 -3.23 39.89 -25.68
N LEU A 541 -2.61 40.54 -26.67
CA LEU A 541 -1.43 40.02 -27.36
C LEU A 541 -0.21 39.98 -26.42
N VAL A 542 -0.01 41.00 -25.56
CA VAL A 542 1.02 40.98 -24.51
C VAL A 542 0.82 39.80 -23.56
N ALA A 543 -0.41 39.58 -23.07
CA ALA A 543 -0.75 38.46 -22.20
C ALA A 543 -0.46 37.11 -22.88
N LEU A 544 -0.85 36.95 -24.16
CA LEU A 544 -0.60 35.74 -24.95
C LEU A 544 0.90 35.47 -25.18
N VAL A 545 1.70 36.50 -25.47
CA VAL A 545 3.17 36.35 -25.61
C VAL A 545 3.82 35.95 -24.29
N MET A 546 3.37 36.53 -23.16
CA MET A 546 3.86 36.14 -21.83
C MET A 546 3.48 34.69 -21.50
N ASP A 547 2.24 34.29 -21.77
CA ASP A 547 1.74 32.94 -21.52
C ASP A 547 2.53 31.87 -22.29
N ARG A 548 2.83 32.13 -23.56
CA ARG A 548 3.63 31.24 -24.41
C ARG A 548 5.11 31.21 -24.04
N PHE A 549 5.65 32.28 -23.46
CA PHE A 549 6.99 32.27 -22.88
C PHE A 549 7.05 31.46 -21.58
N LEU A 550 6.05 31.61 -20.70
CA LEU A 550 5.92 30.81 -19.49
C LEU A 550 5.79 29.32 -19.82
N PHE A 551 5.00 28.96 -20.84
CA PHE A 551 4.94 27.59 -21.37
C PHE A 551 6.33 27.01 -21.65
N TRP A 552 7.20 27.72 -22.37
CA TRP A 552 8.56 27.24 -22.65
C TRP A 552 9.43 27.11 -21.40
N ILE A 553 9.34 28.04 -20.45
CA ILE A 553 10.04 27.93 -19.15
C ILE A 553 9.57 26.69 -18.39
N PHE A 554 8.27 26.50 -18.23
CA PHE A 554 7.72 25.37 -17.49
C PHE A 554 7.92 24.04 -18.21
N LEU A 555 7.91 24.01 -19.55
CA LEU A 555 8.24 22.83 -20.35
C LEU A 555 9.70 22.41 -20.13
N ILE A 556 10.64 23.34 -20.25
CA ILE A 556 12.07 23.07 -20.03
C ILE A 556 12.32 22.68 -18.56
N GLY A 557 11.74 23.39 -17.60
CA GLY A 557 11.85 23.08 -16.17
C GLY A 557 11.29 21.70 -15.80
N SER A 558 10.11 21.36 -16.33
CA SER A 558 9.48 20.05 -16.10
C SER A 558 10.22 18.91 -16.80
N PHE A 559 10.75 19.14 -18.00
CA PHE A 559 11.58 18.16 -18.69
C PHE A 559 12.91 17.92 -17.96
N LEU A 560 13.61 18.99 -17.55
CA LEU A 560 14.88 18.89 -16.83
C LEU A 560 14.71 18.23 -15.45
N SER A 561 13.68 18.61 -14.67
CA SER A 561 13.42 17.97 -13.37
C SER A 561 13.08 16.49 -13.51
N SER A 562 12.23 16.12 -14.49
CA SER A 562 11.94 14.71 -14.78
C SER A 562 13.18 13.93 -15.23
N LEU A 563 14.00 14.49 -16.12
CA LEU A 563 15.22 13.83 -16.60
C LEU A 563 16.26 13.65 -15.49
N VAL A 564 16.52 14.69 -14.70
CA VAL A 564 17.49 14.63 -13.60
C VAL A 564 17.04 13.64 -12.54
N ILE A 565 15.80 13.76 -12.07
CA ILE A 565 15.33 13.01 -10.89
C ILE A 565 14.94 11.58 -11.25
N LEU A 566 14.29 11.32 -12.40
CA LEU A 566 13.81 9.97 -12.76
C LEU A 566 14.80 9.15 -13.61
N VAL A 567 15.86 9.77 -14.16
CA VAL A 567 16.84 9.06 -15.02
C VAL A 567 18.26 9.22 -14.51
N ILE A 568 18.74 10.44 -14.27
CA ILE A 568 20.15 10.66 -13.92
C ILE A 568 20.49 10.12 -12.52
N GLU A 569 19.70 10.44 -11.49
CA GLU A 569 20.03 9.98 -10.12
C GLU A 569 19.86 8.45 -9.92
N PRO A 570 18.86 7.76 -10.48
CA PRO A 570 18.82 6.29 -10.46
C PRO A 570 20.02 5.63 -11.15
N LEU A 571 20.55 6.23 -12.23
CA LEU A 571 21.79 5.77 -12.89
C LEU A 571 23.06 6.09 -12.11
N ARG A 572 23.00 7.03 -11.16
CA ARG A 572 24.10 7.41 -10.27
C ARG A 572 24.14 6.59 -8.98
N LYS A 573 23.09 5.81 -8.69
CA LYS A 573 23.01 4.92 -7.53
C LYS A 573 24.27 4.03 -7.48
N PRO A 574 25.04 4.02 -6.36
CA PRO A 574 26.18 3.13 -6.24
C PRO A 574 25.71 1.68 -6.14
N ASP A 575 26.41 0.77 -6.82
CA ASP A 575 26.16 -0.67 -6.69
C ASP A 575 26.33 -1.13 -5.24
N VAL A 576 25.39 -1.95 -4.77
CA VAL A 576 25.48 -2.54 -3.43
C VAL A 576 26.72 -3.43 -3.35
N ASN A 577 27.62 -3.09 -2.43
CA ASN A 577 28.92 -3.70 -2.33
C ASN A 577 28.80 -5.11 -1.69
N LEU A 578 28.56 -6.12 -2.53
CA LEU A 578 28.34 -7.51 -2.12
C LEU A 578 29.52 -8.11 -1.33
N ASN A 579 30.70 -7.47 -1.35
CA ASN A 579 31.89 -7.89 -0.61
C ASN A 579 32.29 -6.97 0.55
N ALA A 580 31.54 -5.89 0.83
CA ALA A 580 31.84 -5.06 2.00
C ALA A 580 31.51 -5.80 3.31
N ASN A 581 32.54 -5.94 4.15
CA ASN A 581 32.43 -6.29 5.57
C ASN A 581 32.33 -5.00 6.38
N SER A 582 31.11 -4.63 6.79
CA SER A 582 30.80 -3.47 7.64
C SER A 582 29.58 -3.70 8.53
#